data_AF-A0AA39P1T3-F1
#
_entry.id   AF-A0AA39P1T3-F1
#
_cell.length_a   1.000
_cell.length_b   1.000
_cell.length_c   1.000
_cell.angle_alpha   90.00
_cell.angle_beta   90.00
_cell.angle_gamma   90.00
#
_symmetry.space_group_name_H-M   'P 1'
#
loop_
_entity.id
_entity.type
_entity.pdbx_description
1 polymer ?
#
loop_
_entity_poly.entity_id
_entity_poly.type
_entity_poly.pdbx_seq_one_letter_code
_entity_poly.pdbx_strand_id
1 'polypeptide(L)'
;MYSLASTAGLTSTINHESGTGTPNDAKFYEHLYDLFNSSPATEYWVQSNGMVSYTSLLHACGFLTFVARYDLLPDYDTKRIGIYLDPNQWTDNGANISVVYNNAKNQIAYIEDYYEIGLDIGAGAAENIQWKFNATTAHIQDAIDNHPDQLYISFASSEHNVDLPPETPRVSLYLEIISKCFNNAAGYGSG
;
A
#
# COMPACT_ATOMS: atom_id res chain seq x y z
N MET A 1 23.72 -4.87 -29.18
CA MET A 1 22.91 -3.75 -28.66
C MET A 1 22.23 -4.29 -27.40
N TYR A 2 22.76 -3.98 -26.22
CA TYR A 2 22.20 -4.48 -24.96
C TYR A 2 20.96 -3.66 -24.62
N SER A 3 19.79 -4.31 -24.60
CA SER A 3 18.59 -3.76 -23.98
C SER A 3 18.85 -3.71 -22.48
N LEU A 4 18.88 -2.51 -21.90
CA LEU A 4 18.72 -2.34 -20.46
C LEU A 4 17.26 -2.69 -20.16
N ALA A 5 16.97 -3.97 -19.92
CA ALA A 5 15.74 -4.33 -19.25
C ALA A 5 15.77 -3.61 -17.89
N SER A 6 14.81 -2.71 -17.67
CA SER A 6 14.53 -2.21 -16.33
C SER A 6 14.38 -3.42 -15.41
N THR A 7 15.03 -3.41 -14.24
CA THR A 7 14.88 -4.44 -13.20
C THR A 7 14.12 -3.89 -11.98
N ALA A 8 13.54 -2.71 -12.10
CA ALA A 8 12.81 -2.04 -11.04
C ALA A 8 11.36 -1.77 -11.47
N GLY A 9 10.42 -2.16 -10.61
CA GLY A 9 9.04 -1.69 -10.69
C GLY A 9 8.84 -0.49 -9.76
N LEU A 10 7.92 0.40 -10.11
CA LEU A 10 7.52 1.51 -9.25
C LEU A 10 6.05 1.29 -8.88
N THR A 11 5.74 1.33 -7.59
CA THR A 11 4.37 1.32 -7.09
C THR A 11 4.01 2.75 -6.69
N SER A 12 2.83 3.20 -7.10
CA SER A 12 2.32 4.52 -6.77
C SER A 12 0.96 4.39 -6.12
N THR A 13 0.83 5.01 -4.94
CA THR A 13 -0.42 5.12 -4.20
C THR A 13 -0.94 6.54 -4.40
N ILE A 14 -2.22 6.69 -4.73
CA ILE A 14 -2.87 8.01 -4.78
C ILE A 14 -3.97 7.97 -3.73
N ASN A 15 -4.05 9.05 -2.95
CA ASN A 15 -5.11 9.30 -1.98
C ASN A 15 -5.75 10.67 -2.25
N HIS A 16 -7.02 10.83 -1.90
CA HIS A 16 -7.68 12.14 -1.93
C HIS A 16 -7.46 12.77 -0.56
N GLU A 17 -6.78 13.91 -0.56
CA GLU A 17 -6.49 14.67 0.66
C GLU A 17 -7.56 15.73 0.89
N SER A 18 -8.14 15.73 2.09
CA SER A 18 -9.10 16.75 2.51
C SER A 18 -8.43 18.15 2.61
N GLY A 19 -9.21 19.22 2.46
CA GLY A 19 -8.70 20.60 2.61
C GLY A 19 -8.10 21.25 1.36
N THR A 20 -8.07 20.54 0.23
CA THR A 20 -7.53 21.04 -1.06
C THR A 20 -8.52 21.87 -1.87
N GLY A 21 -9.78 21.96 -1.45
CA GLY A 21 -10.87 22.62 -2.17
C GLY A 21 -11.41 21.81 -3.36
N THR A 22 -10.82 20.65 -3.66
CA THR A 22 -11.35 19.69 -4.64
C THR A 22 -12.36 18.78 -3.96
N PRO A 23 -13.64 18.76 -4.40
CA PRO A 23 -14.64 17.85 -3.86
C PRO A 23 -14.18 16.40 -4.00
N ASN A 24 -14.39 15.60 -2.95
CA ASN A 24 -14.31 14.15 -3.01
C ASN A 24 -15.64 13.63 -3.59
N ASP A 25 -15.76 13.60 -4.92
CA ASP A 25 -17.00 13.24 -5.61
C ASP A 25 -16.77 12.28 -6.78
N ALA A 26 -17.84 11.69 -7.30
CA ALA A 26 -17.78 10.73 -8.40
C ALA A 26 -17.06 11.28 -9.64
N LYS A 27 -17.16 12.59 -9.92
CA LYS A 27 -16.53 13.21 -11.09
C LYS A 27 -15.01 13.21 -10.97
N PHE A 28 -14.47 13.45 -9.78
CA PHE A 28 -13.04 13.33 -9.53
C PHE A 28 -12.54 11.92 -9.88
N TYR A 29 -13.30 10.89 -9.51
CA TYR A 29 -12.94 9.50 -9.78
C TYR A 29 -13.15 9.06 -11.22
N GLU A 30 -14.22 9.51 -11.88
CA GLU A 30 -14.44 9.32 -13.32
C GLU A 30 -13.25 9.91 -14.10
N HIS A 31 -12.78 11.11 -13.74
CA HIS A 31 -11.60 11.70 -14.37
C HIS A 31 -10.33 10.87 -14.17
N LEU A 32 -10.09 10.35 -12.96
CA LEU A 32 -8.96 9.45 -12.72
C LEU A 32 -9.08 8.18 -13.56
N TYR A 33 -10.26 7.57 -13.59
CA TYR A 33 -10.53 6.37 -14.38
C TYR A 33 -10.28 6.59 -15.87
N ASP A 34 -10.80 7.69 -16.44
CA ASP A 34 -10.61 8.06 -17.84
C ASP A 34 -9.13 8.32 -18.16
N LEU A 35 -8.43 9.08 -17.30
CA LEU A 35 -6.99 9.34 -17.44
C LEU A 35 -6.23 8.02 -17.56
N PHE A 36 -6.48 7.12 -16.62
CA PHE A 36 -5.81 5.83 -16.50
C PHE A 36 -6.17 4.84 -17.62
N ASN A 37 -7.36 4.95 -18.20
CA ASN A 37 -7.82 4.15 -19.33
C ASN A 37 -7.53 4.77 -20.70
N SER A 38 -6.92 5.96 -20.75
CA SER A 38 -6.53 6.64 -21.99
C SER A 38 -5.05 6.43 -22.38
N SER A 39 -4.71 6.63 -23.65
CA SER A 39 -3.30 6.73 -24.06
C SER A 39 -2.74 8.12 -23.67
N PRO A 40 -1.52 8.20 -23.12
CA PRO A 40 -0.52 7.13 -23.05
C PRO A 40 -0.56 6.30 -21.76
N ALA A 41 -1.46 6.57 -20.80
CA ALA A 41 -1.45 5.89 -19.50
C ALA A 41 -1.56 4.36 -19.63
N THR A 42 -2.34 3.85 -20.58
CA THR A 42 -2.45 2.41 -20.87
C THR A 42 -1.15 1.76 -21.35
N GLU A 43 -0.15 2.54 -21.76
CA GLU A 43 1.17 2.06 -22.20
C GLU A 43 2.14 1.87 -21.02
N TYR A 44 1.89 2.53 -19.87
CA TYR A 44 2.81 2.57 -18.72
C TYR A 44 2.22 1.96 -17.43
N TRP A 45 0.90 1.91 -17.32
CA TRP A 45 0.20 1.39 -16.13
C TRP A 45 -0.31 -0.02 -16.35
N VAL A 46 -0.12 -0.89 -15.35
CA VAL A 46 -0.60 -2.27 -15.42
C VAL A 46 -2.12 -2.32 -15.25
N GLN A 47 -2.82 -2.62 -16.34
CA GLN A 47 -4.28 -2.78 -16.40
C GLN A 47 -4.72 -4.16 -15.89
N SER A 48 -4.36 -4.52 -14.65
CA SER A 48 -4.78 -5.78 -14.03
C SER A 48 -5.88 -5.52 -13.00
N ASN A 49 -7.13 -5.57 -13.45
CA ASN A 49 -8.31 -5.34 -12.62
C ASN A 49 -8.33 -6.22 -11.37
N GLY A 50 -8.14 -5.60 -10.19
CA GLY A 50 -8.20 -6.27 -8.89
C GLY A 50 -7.17 -7.38 -8.72
N MET A 51 -6.09 -7.32 -9.49
CA MET A 51 -5.01 -8.29 -9.45
C MET A 51 -3.68 -7.56 -9.35
N VAL A 52 -2.83 -7.98 -8.42
CA VAL A 52 -1.40 -7.90 -8.66
C VAL A 52 -1.15 -8.66 -9.97
N SER A 53 -0.52 -8.04 -10.97
CA SER A 53 -0.05 -8.78 -12.14
C SER A 53 0.97 -9.81 -11.67
N TYR A 54 0.51 -11.04 -11.41
CA TYR A 54 1.31 -12.18 -10.99
C TYR A 54 2.10 -12.79 -12.16
N THR A 55 2.75 -11.97 -12.97
CA THR A 55 3.60 -12.48 -14.04
C THR A 55 5.03 -12.02 -13.84
N SER A 56 5.59 -12.39 -12.68
CA SER A 56 7.00 -12.24 -12.28
C SER A 56 7.46 -10.80 -12.05
N LEU A 57 8.49 -10.63 -11.23
CA LEU A 57 9.26 -9.38 -11.15
C LEU A 57 9.55 -8.81 -12.56
N LEU A 58 9.71 -9.68 -13.58
CA LEU A 58 9.92 -9.26 -14.97
C LEU A 58 8.73 -8.53 -15.64
N HIS A 59 7.47 -8.63 -15.17
CA HIS A 59 6.36 -7.79 -15.68
C HIS A 59 6.09 -6.53 -14.86
N ALA A 60 6.50 -6.47 -13.59
CA ALA A 60 6.39 -5.23 -12.82
C ALA A 60 7.56 -4.27 -13.12
N CYS A 61 8.67 -4.81 -13.61
CA CYS A 61 9.82 -4.02 -14.00
C CYS A 61 9.53 -3.14 -15.21
N GLY A 62 9.60 -1.82 -15.03
CA GLY A 62 9.25 -0.83 -16.06
C GLY A 62 7.78 -0.42 -16.11
N PHE A 63 6.93 -0.92 -15.21
CA PHE A 63 5.51 -0.56 -15.12
C PHE A 63 5.14 0.02 -13.76
N LEU A 64 4.11 0.86 -13.75
CA LEU A 64 3.54 1.45 -12.53
C LEU A 64 2.41 0.56 -11.99
N THR A 65 2.53 0.09 -10.75
CA THR A 65 1.43 -0.59 -10.02
C THR A 65 0.66 0.45 -9.23
N PHE A 66 -0.66 0.49 -9.42
CA PHE A 66 -1.54 1.43 -8.73
C PHE A 66 -2.18 0.78 -7.50
N VAL A 67 -2.20 1.48 -6.38
CA VAL A 67 -3.00 1.12 -5.21
C VAL A 67 -4.08 2.20 -5.06
N ALA A 68 -5.33 1.80 -5.33
CA ALA A 68 -6.48 2.70 -5.28
C ALA A 68 -7.13 2.63 -3.90
N ARG A 69 -7.28 3.77 -3.22
CA ARG A 69 -8.03 3.92 -1.96
C ARG A 69 -9.33 4.70 -2.17
N TYR A 70 -10.20 4.29 -3.10
CA TYR A 70 -11.30 5.13 -3.59
C TYR A 70 -12.63 4.41 -3.88
N ASP A 71 -13.76 4.89 -3.33
CA ASP A 71 -15.04 4.14 -3.32
C ASP A 71 -16.18 4.70 -4.21
N LEU A 72 -16.00 5.82 -4.94
CA LEU A 72 -17.11 6.47 -5.67
C LEU A 72 -17.11 6.24 -7.20
N LEU A 73 -16.48 5.17 -7.70
CA LEU A 73 -16.59 4.82 -9.12
C LEU A 73 -17.91 4.09 -9.42
N PRO A 74 -18.62 4.46 -10.50
CA PRO A 74 -19.82 3.75 -10.92
C PRO A 74 -19.60 2.25 -11.17
N ASP A 75 -20.61 1.42 -10.91
CA ASP A 75 -20.52 -0.05 -11.05
C ASP A 75 -20.24 -0.52 -12.48
N TYR A 76 -20.49 0.31 -13.49
CA TYR A 76 -20.20 0.00 -14.89
C TYR A 76 -18.71 0.17 -15.26
N ASP A 77 -17.92 0.84 -14.43
CA ASP A 77 -16.48 1.06 -14.63
C ASP A 77 -15.68 -0.14 -14.14
N THR A 78 -15.60 -1.14 -15.03
CA THR A 78 -15.02 -2.46 -14.76
C THR A 78 -13.53 -2.56 -15.07
N LYS A 79 -12.91 -1.54 -15.69
CA LYS A 79 -11.46 -1.53 -15.98
C LYS A 79 -10.69 -0.76 -14.92
N ARG A 80 -10.83 -1.20 -13.67
CA ARG A 80 -10.09 -0.60 -12.56
C ARG A 80 -8.62 -0.99 -12.70
N ILE A 81 -7.71 -0.03 -12.54
CA ILE A 81 -6.27 -0.30 -12.54
C ILE A 81 -5.85 -0.74 -11.14
N GLY A 82 -4.92 -1.70 -11.07
CA GLY A 82 -4.20 -1.98 -9.85
C GLY A 82 -5.00 -2.70 -8.77
N ILE A 83 -4.58 -2.51 -7.52
CA ILE A 83 -5.16 -3.15 -6.34
C ILE A 83 -6.15 -2.19 -5.70
N TYR A 84 -7.41 -2.58 -5.65
CA TYR A 84 -8.43 -1.85 -4.92
C TYR A 84 -8.36 -2.21 -3.44
N LEU A 85 -7.97 -1.24 -2.61
CA LEU A 85 -8.04 -1.36 -1.16
C LEU A 85 -9.21 -0.52 -0.69
N ASP A 86 -10.30 -1.18 -0.29
CA ASP A 86 -11.54 -0.53 0.13
C ASP A 86 -11.28 0.41 1.32
N PRO A 87 -11.50 1.73 1.17
CA PRO A 87 -11.30 2.68 2.25
C PRO A 87 -12.12 2.36 3.49
N ASN A 88 -13.30 1.75 3.33
CA ASN A 88 -14.17 1.39 4.44
C ASN A 88 -13.61 0.22 5.27
N GLN A 89 -12.69 -0.56 4.69
CA GLN A 89 -11.95 -1.62 5.39
C GLN A 89 -10.61 -1.12 5.95
N TRP A 90 -10.14 0.04 5.50
CA TRP A 90 -8.93 0.66 6.00
C TRP A 90 -9.21 1.45 7.27
N THR A 91 -9.13 0.78 8.43
CA THR A 91 -9.42 1.41 9.72
C THR A 91 -8.39 2.47 10.07
N ASP A 92 -8.85 3.57 10.67
CA ASP A 92 -7.98 4.65 11.13
C ASP A 92 -6.97 4.17 12.19
N ASN A 93 -5.72 4.61 12.07
CA ASN A 93 -4.62 4.36 13.00
C ASN A 93 -4.46 2.88 13.43
N GLY A 94 -4.61 1.93 12.51
CA GLY A 94 -4.59 0.49 12.80
C GLY A 94 -3.22 -0.15 12.67
N ALA A 95 -2.81 -0.96 13.66
CA ALA A 95 -1.52 -1.68 13.63
C ALA A 95 -1.53 -3.00 12.84
N ASN A 96 -2.72 -3.54 12.52
CA ASN A 96 -2.89 -4.74 11.68
C ASN A 96 -4.29 -4.73 11.06
N ILE A 97 -4.42 -4.03 9.94
CA ILE A 97 -5.66 -3.82 9.19
C ILE A 97 -5.74 -4.89 8.11
N SER A 98 -6.89 -5.54 7.95
CA SER A 98 -7.11 -6.54 6.90
C SER A 98 -8.10 -6.02 5.85
N VAL A 99 -7.65 -5.90 4.61
CA VAL A 99 -8.46 -5.44 3.47
C VAL A 99 -8.54 -6.55 2.43
N VAL A 100 -9.75 -7.01 2.12
CA VAL A 100 -9.98 -8.07 1.13
C VAL A 100 -10.08 -7.44 -0.25
N TYR A 101 -8.99 -7.46 -1.01
CA TYR A 101 -8.96 -6.86 -2.35
C TYR A 101 -9.35 -7.82 -3.47
N ASN A 102 -9.36 -9.13 -3.22
CA ASN A 102 -9.84 -10.12 -4.19
C ASN A 102 -10.50 -11.30 -3.48
N ASN A 103 -11.81 -11.19 -3.24
CA ASN A 103 -12.59 -12.21 -2.54
C ASN A 103 -12.60 -13.56 -3.28
N ALA A 104 -12.71 -13.54 -4.61
CA ALA A 104 -12.75 -14.77 -5.42
C ALA A 104 -11.45 -15.60 -5.33
N LYS A 105 -10.33 -14.96 -5.00
CA LYS A 105 -9.01 -15.59 -4.86
C LYS A 105 -8.51 -15.62 -3.42
N ASN A 106 -9.34 -15.23 -2.46
CA ASN A 106 -8.97 -15.09 -1.05
C ASN A 106 -7.68 -14.29 -0.86
N GLN A 107 -7.55 -13.16 -1.56
CA GLN A 107 -6.39 -12.28 -1.44
C GLN A 107 -6.70 -11.11 -0.52
N ILE A 108 -5.84 -10.97 0.48
CA ILE A 108 -5.97 -10.04 1.58
C ILE A 108 -4.70 -9.17 1.60
N ALA A 109 -4.88 -7.89 1.84
CA ALA A 109 -3.80 -6.98 2.18
C ALA A 109 -3.81 -6.77 3.70
N TYR A 110 -2.67 -7.00 4.33
CA TYR A 110 -2.40 -6.69 5.72
C TYR A 110 -1.62 -5.38 5.78
N ILE A 111 -2.13 -4.44 6.57
CA ILE A 111 -1.63 -3.07 6.56
C ILE A 111 -1.37 -2.60 7.99
N GLU A 112 -0.17 -2.10 8.23
CA GLU A 112 0.19 -1.43 9.48
C GLU A 112 0.30 0.06 9.20
N ASP A 113 -0.71 0.81 9.64
CA ASP A 113 -0.87 2.25 9.50
C ASP A 113 -1.05 2.90 10.87
N TYR A 114 -0.23 2.47 11.85
CA TYR A 114 -0.24 3.00 13.20
C TYR A 114 0.54 4.31 13.25
N TYR A 115 -0.07 5.38 12.72
CA TYR A 115 0.59 6.66 12.52
C TYR A 115 0.42 7.62 13.70
N GLU A 116 -0.58 7.45 14.58
CA GLU A 116 -0.81 8.35 15.71
C GLU A 116 -0.63 7.60 17.04
N ILE A 117 0.49 7.84 17.70
CA ILE A 117 0.80 7.14 18.96
C ILE A 117 -0.07 7.75 20.09
N GLY A 118 -0.97 6.97 20.66
CA GLY A 118 -1.94 7.44 21.67
C GLY A 118 -1.39 7.53 23.10
N LEU A 119 -0.16 8.00 23.27
CA LEU A 119 0.48 8.13 24.59
C LEU A 119 0.07 9.42 25.32
N ASP A 120 0.32 9.44 26.63
CA ASP A 120 0.12 10.64 27.43
C ASP A 120 1.15 11.72 27.09
N ILE A 121 0.74 12.99 27.20
CA ILE A 121 1.64 14.14 27.06
C ILE A 121 2.79 14.02 28.06
N GLY A 122 4.02 14.08 27.56
CA GLY A 122 5.26 13.97 28.31
C GLY A 122 5.86 12.55 28.31
N ALA A 123 5.29 11.59 27.57
CA ALA A 123 5.85 10.25 27.42
C ALA A 123 7.23 10.25 26.77
N GLY A 124 7.46 11.21 25.87
CA GLY A 124 8.77 11.46 25.29
C GLY A 124 9.02 10.66 24.02
N ALA A 125 9.89 11.19 23.16
CA ALA A 125 10.25 10.58 21.88
C ALA A 125 10.67 9.09 21.96
N ALA A 126 11.39 8.69 23.01
CA ALA A 126 11.87 7.30 23.14
C ALA A 126 10.72 6.30 23.23
N GLU A 127 9.67 6.63 23.98
CA GLU A 127 8.50 5.78 24.12
C GLU A 127 7.69 5.77 22.83
N ASN A 128 7.44 6.93 22.23
CA ASN A 128 6.78 7.07 20.93
C ASN A 128 7.43 6.21 19.84
N ILE A 129 8.77 6.27 19.73
CA ILE A 129 9.55 5.48 18.77
C ILE A 129 9.42 3.98 19.07
N GLN A 130 9.46 3.58 20.34
CA GLN A 130 9.36 2.18 20.72
C GLN A 130 8.01 1.56 20.34
N TRP A 131 6.91 2.30 20.53
CA TRP A 131 5.58 1.86 20.14
C TRP A 131 5.46 1.65 18.63
N LYS A 132 5.95 2.62 17.84
CA LYS A 132 5.95 2.46 16.39
C LYS A 132 6.82 1.29 15.92
N PHE A 133 8.03 1.18 16.47
CA PHE A 133 8.95 0.08 16.18
C PHE A 133 8.31 -1.28 16.47
N ASN A 134 7.61 -1.41 17.60
CA ASN A 134 6.92 -2.65 17.96
C ASN A 134 5.79 -2.99 16.98
N ALA A 135 4.98 -2.01 16.58
CA ALA A 135 3.90 -2.23 15.60
C ALA A 135 4.46 -2.70 14.25
N THR A 136 5.44 -1.96 13.70
CA THR A 136 6.03 -2.28 12.40
C THR A 136 6.77 -3.62 12.43
N THR A 137 7.53 -3.93 13.48
CA THR A 137 8.25 -5.22 13.57
C THR A 137 7.31 -6.40 13.79
N ALA A 138 6.26 -6.26 14.60
CA ALA A 138 5.24 -7.30 14.75
C ALA A 138 4.53 -7.58 13.43
N HIS A 139 4.20 -6.55 12.65
CA HIS A 139 3.54 -6.72 11.35
C HIS A 139 4.46 -7.40 10.31
N ILE A 140 5.74 -7.05 10.29
CA ILE A 140 6.73 -7.75 9.45
C ILE A 140 6.88 -9.22 9.88
N GLN A 141 6.92 -9.49 11.19
CA GLN A 141 7.04 -10.86 11.71
C GLN A 141 5.81 -11.70 11.33
N ASP A 142 4.61 -11.11 11.42
CA ASP A 142 3.37 -11.74 10.98
C ASP A 142 3.39 -12.12 9.49
N ALA A 143 3.94 -11.25 8.64
CA ALA A 143 4.13 -11.53 7.21
C ALA A 143 5.04 -12.75 6.95
N ILE A 144 6.07 -12.92 7.77
CA ILE A 144 7.02 -14.03 7.68
C ILE A 144 6.37 -15.33 8.14
N ASP A 145 5.64 -15.28 9.25
CA ASP A 145 5.19 -16.49 9.95
C ASP A 145 3.85 -17.02 9.42
N ASN A 146 2.91 -16.13 9.08
CA ASN A 146 1.49 -16.50 8.93
C ASN A 146 0.96 -16.36 7.50
N HIS A 147 1.42 -15.37 6.73
CA HIS A 147 0.77 -14.99 5.47
C HIS A 147 1.76 -14.65 4.33
N PRO A 148 2.70 -15.56 3.98
CA PRO A 148 3.77 -15.26 3.04
C PRO A 148 3.26 -14.86 1.64
N ASP A 149 2.15 -15.41 1.19
CA ASP A 149 1.58 -15.18 -0.15
C ASP A 149 0.65 -13.96 -0.24
N GLN A 150 0.43 -13.25 0.87
CA GLN A 150 -0.46 -12.09 0.95
C GLN A 150 0.32 -10.77 0.74
N LEU A 151 -0.42 -9.67 0.57
CA LEU A 151 0.17 -8.34 0.42
C LEU A 151 0.38 -7.73 1.80
N TYR A 152 1.59 -7.29 2.12
CA TYR A 152 1.88 -6.52 3.33
C TYR A 152 2.31 -5.10 2.98
N ILE A 153 1.67 -4.12 3.62
CA ILE A 153 2.03 -2.70 3.56
C ILE A 153 2.34 -2.24 4.98
N SER A 154 3.59 -1.87 5.25
CA SER A 154 3.97 -1.34 6.56
C SER A 154 4.47 0.09 6.41
N PHE A 155 3.92 1.01 7.20
CA PHE A 155 4.38 2.38 7.27
C PHE A 155 5.34 2.54 8.43
N ALA A 156 6.62 2.81 8.17
CA ALA A 156 7.58 3.08 9.25
C ALA A 156 7.40 4.49 9.87
N SER A 157 6.52 5.32 9.29
CA SER A 157 6.23 6.69 9.73
C SER A 157 5.15 6.74 10.80
N SER A 158 5.31 7.65 11.75
CA SER A 158 4.28 8.02 12.73
C SER A 158 4.49 9.46 13.23
N GLU A 159 3.50 9.98 13.92
CA GLU A 159 3.52 11.23 14.66
C GLU A 159 2.99 11.04 16.09
N HIS A 160 3.37 11.99 16.94
CA HIS A 160 2.78 12.24 18.25
C HIS A 160 2.89 13.74 18.54
N ASN A 161 2.13 14.53 17.79
CA ASN A 161 2.32 15.98 17.68
C ASN A 161 1.83 16.77 18.93
N VAL A 162 1.21 16.10 19.90
CA VAL A 162 0.68 16.69 21.14
C VAL A 162 1.66 16.67 22.32
N ASP A 163 2.85 16.07 22.15
CA ASP A 163 3.82 15.93 23.24
C ASP A 163 4.36 17.29 23.75
N LEU A 164 4.82 17.31 25.00
CA LEU A 164 5.39 18.47 25.65
C LEU A 164 6.65 18.09 26.48
N PRO A 165 7.85 18.57 26.10
CA PRO A 165 8.13 19.48 24.98
C PRO A 165 7.90 18.81 23.62
N PRO A 166 7.49 19.56 22.57
CA PRO A 166 7.26 18.95 21.26
C PRO A 166 8.53 18.32 20.71
N GLU A 167 8.47 17.05 20.31
CA GLU A 167 9.57 16.43 19.59
C GLU A 167 9.32 16.45 18.09
N THR A 168 10.30 16.98 17.37
CA THR A 168 10.27 17.02 15.91
C THR A 168 11.52 16.32 15.37
N PRO A 169 11.38 15.44 14.36
CA PRO A 169 12.53 14.88 13.69
C PRO A 169 13.38 16.00 13.09
N ARG A 170 14.71 15.90 13.19
CA ARG A 170 15.61 16.79 12.42
C ARG A 170 15.56 16.48 10.92
N VAL A 171 15.16 15.26 10.56
CA VAL A 171 14.97 14.76 9.20
C VAL A 171 13.75 13.84 9.23
N SER A 172 12.79 14.06 8.34
CA SER A 172 11.63 13.20 8.15
C SER A 172 11.83 12.36 6.89
N LEU A 173 11.72 11.04 7.02
CA LEU A 173 11.75 10.11 5.88
C LEU A 173 10.42 9.34 5.87
N TYR A 174 9.70 9.44 4.76
CA TYR A 174 8.53 8.58 4.50
C TYR A 174 9.04 7.29 3.85
N LEU A 175 8.84 6.15 4.51
CA LEU A 175 9.20 4.84 3.99
C LEU A 175 7.97 3.93 4.03
N GLU A 176 7.48 3.61 2.84
CA GLU A 176 6.49 2.55 2.63
C GLU A 176 7.25 1.27 2.24
N ILE A 177 7.13 0.23 3.07
CA ILE A 177 7.68 -1.09 2.74
C ILE A 177 6.53 -1.94 2.23
N ILE A 178 6.46 -2.09 0.91
CA ILE A 178 5.58 -3.05 0.25
C ILE A 178 6.38 -4.34 0.08
N SER A 179 6.03 -5.37 0.86
CA SER A 179 6.66 -6.68 0.75
C SER A 179 5.62 -7.73 0.37
N LYS A 180 6.04 -8.63 -0.52
CA LYS A 180 5.35 -9.89 -0.79
C LYS A 180 6.35 -11.03 -0.62
N CYS A 181 6.12 -11.88 0.37
CA CYS A 181 7.06 -12.94 0.77
C CYS A 181 6.88 -14.21 -0.08
N PHE A 182 7.57 -14.31 -1.22
CA PHE A 182 7.46 -15.52 -2.06
C PHE A 182 8.05 -16.77 -1.35
N ASN A 183 7.20 -17.74 -1.01
CA ASN A 183 7.63 -19.09 -0.65
C ASN A 183 8.04 -19.86 -1.91
N ASN A 184 9.34 -20.02 -2.14
CA ASN A 184 9.87 -20.96 -3.13
C ASN A 184 9.79 -22.39 -2.59
N ALA A 185 8.60 -22.99 -2.59
CA ALA A 185 8.43 -24.42 -2.42
C ALA A 185 8.41 -25.12 -3.79
N ALA A 186 9.50 -24.99 -4.55
CA ALA A 186 9.77 -25.91 -5.65
C ALA A 186 10.54 -27.12 -5.07
N GLY A 187 9.79 -28.15 -4.70
CA GLY A 187 10.34 -29.46 -4.38
C GLY A 187 11.14 -29.99 -5.57
N TYR A 188 12.44 -30.17 -5.37
CA TYR A 188 13.24 -31.00 -6.25
C TYR A 188 12.81 -32.45 -6.05
N GLY A 189 11.96 -32.94 -6.94
CA GLY A 189 11.77 -34.37 -7.14
C GLY A 189 13.01 -34.94 -7.83
N SER A 190 13.72 -35.83 -7.16
CA SER A 190 14.61 -36.84 -7.74
C SER A 190 14.02 -38.18 -7.29
N GLY A 191 13.57 -39.07 -8.19
CA GLY A 191 14.40 -39.70 -9.21
C GLY A 191 14.86 -41.04 -8.64
#